data_AF-A0A845HKX6-F1
#
_entry.id   AF-A0A845HKX6-F1
#
_cell.length_a   1.000
_cell.length_b   1.000
_cell.length_c   1.000
_cell.angle_alpha   90.00
_cell.angle_beta   90.00
_cell.angle_gamma   90.00
#
_symmetry.space_group_name_H-M   'P 1'
#
loop_
_entity.id
_entity.type
_entity.pdbx_description
1 polymer ?
#
loop_
_entity_poly.entity_id
_entity_poly.type
_entity_poly.pdbx_seq_one_letter_code
_entity_poly.pdbx_strand_id
1 'polypeptide(L)'
;MEYTEDEGQHLVAEFMAKLAARPIKATYDLATLGAKTRQGGDVLTASTDMEMDVHRVACVGDLVRYPDGTESKIASGAGAAVIYDGIAGLLKPGYVAPAGDGA
;
A
#
# COMPACT_ATOMS: atom_id res chain seq x y z
N MET A 1 -15.14 0.11 35.57
CA MET A 1 -13.80 -0.49 35.71
C MET A 1 -12.81 0.58 35.32
N GLU A 2 -12.17 1.20 36.30
CA GLU A 2 -10.95 1.97 36.03
C GLU A 2 -9.81 0.97 36.00
N TYR A 3 -9.06 0.94 34.91
CA TYR A 3 -7.80 0.22 34.85
C TYR A 3 -6.73 1.10 35.48
N THR A 4 -5.92 0.52 36.35
CA THR A 4 -4.71 1.20 36.82
C THR A 4 -3.70 1.31 35.68
N GLU A 5 -2.77 2.25 35.78
CA GLU A 5 -1.72 2.44 34.77
C GLU A 5 -0.91 1.14 34.56
N ASP A 6 -0.59 0.45 35.65
CA ASP A 6 0.14 -0.83 35.63
C ASP A 6 -0.64 -1.94 34.90
N GLU A 7 -1.95 -2.05 35.15
CA GLU A 7 -2.81 -3.02 34.44
C GLU A 7 -2.94 -2.67 32.96
N GLY A 8 -3.03 -1.38 32.63
CA GLY A 8 -3.05 -0.90 31.25
C GLY A 8 -1.75 -1.24 30.51
N GLN A 9 -0.60 -0.98 31.14
CA GLN A 9 0.71 -1.31 30.58
C GLN A 9 0.88 -2.82 30.39
N HIS A 10 0.40 -3.64 31.34
CA HIS A 10 0.44 -5.09 31.23
C HIS A 10 -0.38 -5.60 30.04
N LEU A 11 -1.61 -5.08 29.85
CA LEU A 11 -2.47 -5.46 28.72
C LEU A 11 -1.87 -5.07 27.37
N VAL A 12 -1.25 -3.89 27.28
CA VAL A 12 -0.53 -3.47 26.06
C VAL A 12 0.65 -4.40 25.79
N ALA A 13 1.44 -4.74 26.81
CA ALA A 13 2.57 -5.64 26.67
C ALA A 13 2.14 -7.04 26.22
N GLU A 14 1.08 -7.60 26.83
CA GLU A 14 0.53 -8.90 26.45
C GLU A 14 -0.01 -8.88 25.01
N PHE A 15 -0.71 -7.80 24.63
CA PHE A 15 -1.22 -7.63 23.27
C PHE A 15 -0.08 -7.54 22.24
N MET A 16 0.94 -6.73 22.50
CA MET A 16 2.11 -6.59 21.63
C MET A 16 2.91 -7.90 21.52
N ALA A 17 3.05 -8.65 22.62
CA ALA A 17 3.66 -9.98 22.61
C ALA A 17 2.87 -10.96 21.74
N LYS A 18 1.53 -10.95 21.83
CA LYS A 18 0.65 -11.75 20.96
C LYS A 18 0.77 -11.33 19.50
N LEU A 19 0.93 -10.03 19.19
CA LEU A 19 1.16 -9.58 17.82
C LEU A 19 2.52 -10.04 17.29
N ALA A 20 3.59 -9.90 18.08
CA ALA A 20 4.95 -10.28 17.70
C ALA A 20 5.11 -11.80 17.49
N ALA A 21 4.38 -12.63 18.25
CA ALA A 21 4.41 -14.08 18.11
C ALA A 21 3.63 -14.59 16.87
N ARG A 22 2.85 -13.74 16.19
CA ARG A 22 2.11 -14.17 14.99
C ARG A 22 3.09 -14.42 13.84
N PRO A 23 3.01 -15.57 13.16
CA PRO A 23 3.84 -15.83 12.01
C PRO A 23 3.50 -14.86 10.86
N ILE A 24 4.53 -14.30 10.24
CA ILE A 24 4.37 -13.51 9.01
C ILE A 24 3.95 -14.46 7.90
N LYS A 25 2.74 -14.25 7.35
CA LYS A 25 2.21 -15.08 6.26
C LYS A 25 2.72 -14.64 4.88
N ALA A 26 2.97 -13.35 4.70
CA ALA A 26 3.46 -12.76 3.47
C ALA A 26 3.99 -11.34 3.71
N THR A 27 4.87 -10.90 2.83
CA THR A 27 5.35 -9.52 2.71
C THR A 27 5.01 -9.01 1.31
N TYR A 28 4.57 -7.75 1.22
CA TYR A 28 4.22 -7.12 -0.05
C TYR A 28 4.86 -5.73 -0.10
N ASP A 29 5.44 -5.39 -1.24
CA ASP A 29 6.06 -4.07 -1.45
C ASP A 29 5.00 -3.00 -1.68
N LEU A 30 5.22 -1.78 -1.20
CA LEU A 30 4.39 -0.62 -1.56
C LEU A 30 4.78 -0.10 -2.94
N ALA A 31 3.79 0.23 -3.76
CA ALA A 31 4.06 0.98 -4.98
C ALA A 31 4.21 2.47 -4.67
N THR A 32 5.23 3.08 -5.24
CA THR A 32 5.56 4.49 -5.04
C THR A 32 5.64 5.23 -6.37
N LEU A 33 5.67 6.56 -6.30
CA LEU A 33 5.94 7.40 -7.46
C LEU A 33 7.27 6.99 -8.12
N GLY A 34 7.24 6.71 -9.42
CA GLY A 34 8.40 6.22 -10.19
C GLY A 34 8.63 4.70 -10.11
N ALA A 35 7.80 3.95 -9.38
CA ALA A 35 7.90 2.50 -9.35
C ALA A 35 7.57 1.87 -10.72
N LYS A 36 8.19 0.72 -11.01
CA LYS A 36 7.96 -0.05 -12.24
C LYS A 36 6.97 -1.17 -12.02
N THR A 37 6.00 -1.28 -12.92
CA THR A 37 5.10 -2.43 -13.02
C THR A 37 5.82 -3.62 -13.64
N ARG A 38 5.26 -4.83 -13.49
CA ARG A 38 5.86 -6.05 -14.06
C ARG A 38 5.96 -6.03 -15.59
N GLN A 39 5.08 -5.27 -16.24
CA GLN A 39 5.07 -5.11 -17.70
C GLN A 39 5.94 -3.92 -18.15
N GLY A 40 6.72 -3.32 -17.24
CA GLY A 40 7.67 -2.26 -17.57
C GLY A 40 7.06 -0.85 -17.59
N GLY A 41 5.81 -0.67 -17.17
CA GLY A 41 5.22 0.67 -17.04
C GLY A 41 5.69 1.42 -15.80
N ASP A 42 5.81 2.73 -15.90
CA ASP A 42 6.24 3.64 -14.84
C ASP A 42 5.03 4.30 -14.18
N VAL A 43 4.97 4.28 -12.85
CA VAL A 43 3.96 5.01 -12.07
C VAL A 43 4.28 6.51 -12.11
N LEU A 44 3.39 7.30 -12.72
CA LEU A 44 3.59 8.72 -12.99
C LEU A 44 2.96 9.65 -11.95
N THR A 45 1.94 9.18 -11.23
CA THR A 45 1.28 9.96 -10.17
C THR A 45 1.23 9.16 -8.88
N ALA A 46 1.23 9.89 -7.77
CA ALA A 46 0.93 9.37 -6.45
C ALA A 46 -0.01 10.36 -5.78
N SER A 47 -1.27 9.96 -5.65
CA SER A 47 -2.36 10.80 -5.14
C SER A 47 -2.33 11.01 -3.64
N THR A 48 -1.57 10.20 -2.90
CA THR A 48 -1.43 10.34 -1.44
C THR A 48 -0.29 11.29 -1.08
N ASP A 49 -0.40 11.94 0.08
CA ASP A 49 0.73 12.68 0.67
C ASP A 49 1.53 11.82 1.66
N MET A 50 1.25 10.50 1.68
CA MET A 50 2.00 9.54 2.48
C MET A 50 3.35 9.28 1.82
N GLU A 51 4.43 9.55 2.54
CA GLU A 51 5.80 9.31 2.09
C GLU A 51 6.46 8.16 2.86
N MET A 52 7.17 7.30 2.12
CA MET A 52 8.02 6.23 2.62
C MET A 52 9.40 6.41 1.98
N ASP A 53 10.44 6.62 2.78
CA ASP A 53 11.81 6.87 2.32
C ASP A 53 11.88 7.77 1.08
N VAL A 54 11.36 8.99 1.21
CA VAL A 54 11.29 10.07 0.19
C VAL A 54 10.43 9.82 -1.05
N HIS A 55 9.67 8.72 -1.09
CA HIS A 55 8.76 8.44 -2.20
C HIS A 55 7.30 8.46 -1.74
N ARG A 56 6.46 9.18 -2.47
CA ARG A 56 5.01 9.19 -2.25
C ARG A 56 4.40 7.84 -2.62
N VAL A 57 3.51 7.33 -1.78
CA VAL A 57 2.81 6.06 -2.00
C VAL A 57 1.70 6.24 -3.05
N ALA A 58 1.67 5.33 -4.02
CA ALA A 58 0.63 5.32 -5.05
C ALA A 58 -0.62 4.56 -4.58
N CYS A 59 -1.78 5.03 -5.05
CA CYS A 59 -3.10 4.53 -4.71
C CYS A 59 -3.89 4.12 -5.95
N VAL A 60 -5.03 3.47 -5.73
CA VAL A 60 -6.01 3.21 -6.80
C VAL A 60 -6.39 4.52 -7.49
N GLY A 61 -6.31 4.55 -8.82
CA GLY A 61 -6.57 5.71 -9.67
C GLY A 61 -5.32 6.39 -10.21
N ASP A 62 -4.13 6.14 -9.63
CA ASP A 62 -2.89 6.73 -10.09
C ASP A 62 -2.45 6.21 -11.46
N LEU A 63 -1.79 7.08 -12.23
CA LEU A 63 -1.45 6.85 -13.64
C LEU A 63 -0.19 6.01 -13.80
N VAL A 64 -0.20 5.10 -14.77
CA VAL A 64 0.94 4.31 -15.21
C VAL A 64 1.14 4.52 -16.71
N ARG A 65 2.37 4.75 -17.15
CA ARG A 65 2.73 4.82 -18.58
C ARG A 65 3.67 3.70 -18.98
N TYR A 66 3.37 3.03 -20.08
CA TYR A 66 4.14 1.91 -20.61
C TYR A 66 5.17 2.34 -21.66
N PRO A 67 6.15 1.47 -21.98
CA PRO A 67 7.16 1.78 -23.00
C PRO A 67 6.62 2.03 -24.39
N ASP A 68 5.45 1.47 -24.73
CA ASP A 68 4.75 1.72 -26.00
C ASP A 68 3.97 3.05 -26.03
N GLY A 69 4.03 3.81 -24.93
CA GLY A 69 3.33 5.09 -24.77
C GLY A 69 1.88 4.95 -24.30
N THR A 70 1.36 3.73 -24.16
CA THR A 70 0.01 3.53 -23.61
C THR A 70 -0.05 3.88 -22.13
N GLU A 71 -1.24 4.23 -21.66
CA GLU A 71 -1.48 4.60 -20.28
C GLU A 71 -2.58 3.75 -19.66
N SER A 72 -2.45 3.49 -18.37
CA SER A 72 -3.46 2.82 -17.56
C SER A 72 -3.52 3.44 -16.17
N LYS A 73 -4.53 3.05 -15.39
CA LYS A 73 -4.67 3.47 -13.99
C LYS A 73 -4.53 2.29 -13.06
N ILE A 74 -4.06 2.56 -11.86
CA ILE A 74 -4.02 1.57 -10.80
C ILE A 74 -5.46 1.18 -10.44
N ALA A 75 -5.87 -0.08 -10.62
CA ALA A 75 -7.27 -0.47 -10.42
C ALA A 75 -7.56 -1.29 -9.16
N SER A 76 -6.55 -1.69 -8.41
CA SER A 76 -6.70 -2.43 -7.16
C SER A 76 -5.61 -2.02 -6.17
N GLY A 77 -5.87 -2.20 -4.87
CA GLY A 77 -4.95 -1.85 -3.79
C GLY A 77 -5.02 -2.85 -2.64
N ALA A 78 -4.39 -2.50 -1.52
CA ALA A 78 -4.24 -3.32 -0.32
C ALA A 78 -5.53 -3.50 0.51
N GLY A 79 -6.60 -2.77 0.16
CA GLY A 79 -7.82 -2.72 0.97
C GLY A 79 -7.52 -2.20 2.39
N ALA A 80 -8.14 -2.82 3.41
CA ALA A 80 -8.02 -2.40 4.80
C ALA A 80 -6.60 -2.48 5.40
N ALA A 81 -5.64 -3.11 4.71
CA ALA A 81 -4.26 -3.14 5.16
C ALA A 81 -3.56 -1.77 5.02
N VAL A 82 -3.92 -0.98 4.01
CA VAL A 82 -3.40 0.37 3.78
C VAL A 82 -4.51 1.21 3.14
N ILE A 83 -5.14 2.11 3.90
CA ILE A 83 -6.15 3.06 3.42
C ILE A 83 -5.68 4.47 3.75
N TYR A 84 -5.68 5.36 2.75
CA TYR A 84 -5.42 6.79 2.87
C TYR A 84 -6.59 7.57 2.30
N ASP A 85 -7.23 8.41 3.13
CA ASP A 85 -8.40 9.20 2.75
C ASP A 85 -9.53 8.39 2.07
N GLY A 86 -9.77 7.17 2.57
CA GLY A 86 -10.74 6.24 2.00
C GLY A 86 -10.30 5.50 0.73
N ILE A 87 -9.11 5.81 0.18
CA ILE A 87 -8.52 5.15 -0.99
C ILE A 87 -7.49 4.11 -0.53
N ALA A 88 -7.56 2.90 -1.08
CA ALA A 88 -6.60 1.86 -0.74
C ALA A 88 -5.23 2.11 -1.37
N GLY A 89 -4.17 2.14 -0.55
CA GLY A 89 -2.78 2.16 -0.98
C GLY A 89 -2.39 0.86 -1.64
N LEU A 90 -1.51 0.90 -2.64
CA LEU A 90 -1.14 -0.30 -3.39
C LEU A 90 0.03 -1.04 -2.72
N LEU A 91 -0.18 -2.33 -2.43
CA LEU A 91 0.87 -3.28 -2.07
C LEU A 91 1.04 -4.30 -3.22
N LYS A 92 2.12 -4.27 -4.00
CA LYS A 92 2.45 -5.37 -4.92
C LYS A 92 3.91 -5.42 -5.41
N PRO A 93 4.61 -6.54 -5.18
CA PRO A 93 5.69 -6.99 -6.05
C PRO A 93 5.11 -7.37 -7.43
N GLY A 94 5.66 -6.82 -8.51
CA GLY A 94 5.22 -7.15 -9.86
C GLY A 94 3.80 -6.69 -10.21
N TYR A 95 3.42 -5.50 -9.73
CA TYR A 95 2.13 -4.87 -10.02
C TYR A 95 1.71 -5.01 -11.49
N VAL A 96 0.43 -5.34 -11.70
CA VAL A 96 -0.23 -5.42 -13.02
C VAL A 96 -1.37 -4.41 -12.97
N ALA A 97 -1.21 -3.29 -13.66
CA ALA A 97 -2.37 -2.45 -13.95
C ALA A 97 -3.26 -3.22 -14.93
N PRO A 98 -4.59 -3.14 -14.84
CA PRO A 98 -5.43 -3.67 -15.89
C PRO A 98 -5.05 -2.99 -17.21
N ALA A 99 -5.07 -3.75 -18.29
CA ALA A 99 -5.07 -3.15 -19.62
C ALA A 99 -6.25 -2.18 -19.65
N GLY A 100 -6.00 -0.93 -20.05
CA GLY A 100 -7.05 0.05 -20.22
C GLY A 100 -7.99 -0.44 -21.31
N ASP A 101 -9.07 -1.12 -20.93
CA ASP A 101 -10.24 -1.20 -21.80
C ASP A 101 -10.82 0.21 -21.79
N GLY A 102 -10.57 0.93 -22.89
CA GLY A 102 -10.98 2.31 -23.06
C GLY A 102 -12.47 2.51 -22.75
N ALA A 103 -12.75 3.60 -22.03
CA ALA A 103 -14.03 4.27 -22.01
C ALA A 103 -13.78 5.75 -22.30
#